data_AF-A0A0C2IRK1-F1
#
_entry.id   AF-A0A0C2IRK1-F1
#
_cell.length_a   1.000
_cell.length_b   1.000
_cell.length_c   1.000
_cell.angle_alpha   90.00
_cell.angle_beta   90.00
_cell.angle_gamma   90.00
#
_symmetry.space_group_name_H-M   'P 1'
#
loop_
_entity.id
_entity.type
_entity.pdbx_description
1 polymer ?
#
loop_
_entity_poly.entity_id
_entity_poly.type
_entity_poly.pdbx_seq_one_letter_code
_entity_poly.pdbx_strand_id
1 'polypeptide(L)'
;MSSLLAQASHSRPLQLAATAIVSGAVAVGVLLGVQHNVQASRLRRLKRSVANDVAAEEAAEAVGGKTAASRKAQANGGVDHNDLGEVVETEDPEELRALALARRAQAGDYAEEVILEQLTRNQAFLTPQGLQNVRDAVVVVVGCGGVGSHCAAALARSGVARIRLVDFDQVSLSSLNRHAVATLADVGRPKVRVLSRRLLAVAPWVRFDLRGEKFDKASAARLLGPWRDADVEGASGAGADGTKERPVSFIVDAIDNIDTKVELLRYCHEHKLPIIASMGAGTKSDPTKVVVGDIGSSAEDRLSRATRRRLKLLGITSGIPAVYSTERTEAGDGKAALLPLPDEQFAKGKDAVRELGALPDFRVRILPVLGTMPAVFGYTLANHILLVLSGYPHDYAAVKGRDKMYDQILAAVHGFEEKMVRHFEEASKTKTANGDTALTDDSNSKKDKTSKKDKKKTTPYDANSAAVGLRVPLTSADVAFLVEEIYRGRSAVSGLPTRTTLVRWQLPQRAQGADGIVESLLDRVRPAAADLEGDMPLQAEQKTARLHLGDLVCMTREEASRHQDQILFQGRPLSSLYDEATLARIEARRHEAAEYEKYR
;
A
#
# COMPACT_ATOMS: atom_id res chain seq x y z
N MET A 1 -44.81 40.80 11.70
CA MET A 1 -43.46 41.03 11.15
C MET A 1 -43.28 42.42 10.52
N SER A 2 -44.31 43.27 10.47
CA SER A 2 -44.29 44.59 9.82
C SER A 2 -43.75 45.76 10.68
N SER A 3 -43.48 45.58 11.99
CA SER A 3 -42.97 46.68 12.84
C SER A 3 -41.45 46.77 12.94
N LEU A 4 -40.71 45.65 12.75
CA LEU A 4 -39.24 45.65 12.82
C LEU A 4 -38.58 46.29 11.59
N LEU A 5 -39.13 46.03 10.39
CA LEU A 5 -38.65 46.66 9.15
C LEU A 5 -38.95 48.17 9.12
N ALA A 6 -40.06 48.59 9.72
CA ALA A 6 -40.45 50.00 9.83
C ALA A 6 -39.66 50.77 10.92
N GLN A 7 -39.18 50.10 11.97
CA GLN A 7 -38.27 50.71 12.94
C GLN A 7 -36.81 50.74 12.43
N ALA A 8 -36.40 49.73 11.65
CA ALA A 8 -35.10 49.72 10.98
C ALA A 8 -34.95 50.87 9.97
N SER A 9 -36.04 51.29 9.31
CA SER A 9 -36.04 52.38 8.33
C SER A 9 -35.88 53.78 8.91
N HIS A 10 -35.89 53.96 10.24
CA HIS A 10 -35.74 55.27 10.89
C HIS A 10 -34.43 55.45 11.68
N SER A 11 -33.63 54.39 11.88
CA SER A 11 -32.35 54.49 12.59
C SER A 11 -31.18 54.62 11.61
N ARG A 12 -30.58 55.83 11.58
CA ARG A 12 -29.39 56.15 10.77
C ARG A 12 -28.25 55.10 10.88
N PRO A 13 -27.91 54.55 12.05
CA PRO A 13 -26.83 53.54 12.13
C PRO A 13 -27.20 52.20 11.48
N LEU A 14 -28.46 51.72 11.57
CA LEU A 14 -28.84 50.50 10.83
C LEU A 14 -28.92 50.74 9.33
N GLN A 15 -29.35 51.92 8.88
CA GLN A 15 -29.35 52.26 7.46
C GLN A 15 -27.93 52.20 6.89
N LEU A 16 -26.95 52.81 7.59
CA LEU A 16 -25.55 52.78 7.19
C LEU A 16 -24.98 51.35 7.19
N ALA A 17 -25.29 50.54 8.20
CA ALA A 17 -24.85 49.15 8.26
C ALA A 17 -25.47 48.30 7.13
N ALA A 18 -26.76 48.46 6.85
CA ALA A 18 -27.45 47.77 5.77
C ALA A 18 -26.90 48.20 4.40
N THR A 19 -26.66 49.49 4.18
CA THR A 19 -26.03 50.00 2.94
C THR A 19 -24.62 49.48 2.78
N ALA A 20 -23.82 49.41 3.86
CA ALA A 20 -22.47 48.84 3.81
C ALA A 20 -22.49 47.35 3.42
N ILE A 21 -23.36 46.55 4.02
CA ILE A 21 -23.50 45.11 3.71
C ILE A 21 -23.94 44.91 2.25
N VAL A 22 -24.94 45.66 1.80
CA VAL A 22 -25.43 45.57 0.41
C VAL A 22 -24.35 46.01 -0.57
N SER A 23 -23.64 47.10 -0.30
CA SER A 23 -22.55 47.58 -1.16
C SER A 23 -21.37 46.60 -1.23
N GLY A 24 -21.02 45.97 -0.11
CA GLY A 24 -19.99 44.93 -0.05
C GLY A 24 -20.39 43.68 -0.83
N ALA A 25 -21.63 43.20 -0.67
CA ALA A 25 -22.14 42.06 -1.40
C ALA A 25 -22.20 42.32 -2.92
N VAL A 26 -22.60 43.52 -3.33
CA VAL A 26 -22.61 43.93 -4.75
C VAL A 26 -21.19 44.02 -5.30
N ALA A 27 -20.24 44.63 -4.56
CA ALA A 27 -18.85 44.74 -5.00
C ALA A 27 -18.19 43.37 -5.19
N VAL A 28 -18.40 42.44 -4.24
CA VAL A 28 -17.92 41.06 -4.33
C VAL A 28 -18.58 40.32 -5.50
N GLY A 29 -19.89 40.45 -5.67
CA GLY A 29 -20.62 39.85 -6.79
C GLY A 29 -20.14 40.34 -8.16
N VAL A 30 -19.87 41.64 -8.28
CA VAL A 30 -19.31 42.23 -9.51
C VAL A 30 -17.90 41.75 -9.76
N LEU A 31 -17.03 41.70 -8.74
CA LEU A 31 -15.66 41.20 -8.87
C LEU A 31 -15.62 39.74 -9.31
N LEU A 32 -16.41 38.87 -8.66
CA LEU A 32 -16.52 37.46 -9.03
C LEU A 32 -17.11 37.29 -10.44
N GLY A 33 -18.12 38.09 -10.79
CA GLY A 33 -18.71 38.10 -12.13
C GLY A 33 -17.73 38.53 -13.22
N VAL A 34 -16.92 39.56 -12.97
CA VAL A 34 -15.86 40.03 -13.89
C VAL A 34 -14.76 38.97 -14.03
N GLN A 35 -14.28 38.40 -12.92
CA GLN A 35 -13.28 37.33 -12.97
C GLN A 35 -13.78 36.12 -13.77
N HIS A 36 -15.03 35.69 -13.53
CA HIS A 36 -15.64 34.59 -14.27
C HIS A 36 -15.78 34.91 -15.76
N ASN A 37 -16.23 36.12 -16.13
CA ASN A 37 -16.35 36.52 -17.53
C ASN A 37 -15.01 36.64 -18.24
N VAL A 38 -13.97 37.14 -17.55
CA VAL A 38 -12.60 37.22 -18.09
C VAL A 38 -12.05 35.82 -18.33
N GLN A 39 -12.20 34.89 -17.37
CA GLN A 39 -11.79 33.50 -17.52
C GLN A 39 -12.54 32.80 -18.67
N ALA A 40 -13.87 32.93 -18.72
CA ALA A 40 -14.68 32.36 -19.80
C ALA A 40 -14.30 32.94 -21.17
N SER A 41 -13.99 34.24 -21.24
CA SER A 41 -13.55 34.89 -22.48
C SER A 41 -12.15 34.45 -22.91
N ARG A 42 -11.21 34.28 -21.97
CA ARG A 42 -9.87 33.74 -22.25
C ARG A 42 -9.96 32.30 -22.75
N LEU A 43 -10.75 31.46 -22.10
CA LEU A 43 -10.97 30.07 -22.51
C LEU A 43 -11.62 30.00 -23.90
N ARG A 44 -12.63 30.84 -24.18
CA ARG A 44 -13.24 30.94 -25.51
C ARG A 44 -12.24 31.41 -26.57
N ARG A 45 -11.35 32.36 -26.24
CA ARG A 45 -10.28 32.82 -27.14
C ARG A 45 -9.28 31.71 -27.42
N LEU A 46 -8.86 30.96 -26.41
CA LEU A 46 -7.95 29.82 -26.56
C LEU A 46 -8.60 28.71 -27.41
N LYS A 47 -9.86 28.37 -27.14
CA LYS A 47 -10.61 27.40 -27.96
C LYS A 47 -10.73 27.86 -29.41
N ARG A 48 -10.97 29.16 -29.64
CA ARG A 48 -10.99 29.72 -31.00
C ARG A 48 -9.62 29.80 -31.64
N SER A 49 -8.55 30.10 -30.91
CA SER A 49 -7.20 30.13 -31.49
C SER A 49 -6.79 28.72 -31.90
N VAL A 50 -7.04 27.72 -31.05
CA VAL A 50 -6.82 26.31 -31.40
C VAL A 50 -7.68 25.92 -32.59
N ALA A 51 -8.96 26.28 -32.64
CA ALA A 51 -9.83 25.98 -33.79
C ALA A 51 -9.41 26.70 -35.08
N ASN A 52 -8.91 27.94 -35.00
CA ASN A 52 -8.42 28.69 -36.14
C ASN A 52 -7.07 28.17 -36.63
N ASP A 53 -6.18 27.76 -35.73
CA ASP A 53 -4.92 27.08 -36.06
C ASP A 53 -5.24 25.75 -36.79
N VAL A 54 -6.23 24.98 -36.28
CA VAL A 54 -6.73 23.76 -36.93
C VAL A 54 -7.32 24.05 -38.32
N ALA A 55 -8.16 25.07 -38.45
CA ALA A 55 -8.75 25.43 -39.74
C ALA A 55 -7.72 25.98 -40.75
N ALA A 56 -6.67 26.66 -40.27
CA ALA A 56 -5.57 27.16 -41.10
C ALA A 56 -4.66 26.02 -41.59
N GLU A 57 -4.41 25.00 -40.75
CA GLU A 57 -3.68 23.79 -41.15
C GLU A 57 -4.51 22.92 -42.11
N GLU A 58 -5.81 22.73 -41.87
CA GLU A 58 -6.72 21.99 -42.76
C GLU A 58 -6.90 22.71 -44.11
N ALA A 59 -6.95 24.04 -44.12
CA ALA A 59 -6.96 24.84 -45.36
C ALA A 59 -5.61 24.78 -46.10
N ALA A 60 -4.49 24.66 -45.38
CA ALA A 60 -3.17 24.47 -45.98
C ALA A 60 -3.03 23.07 -46.62
N GLU A 61 -3.69 22.04 -46.08
CA GLU A 61 -3.79 20.71 -46.67
C GLU A 61 -4.75 20.66 -47.88
N ALA A 62 -5.86 21.39 -47.85
CA ALA A 62 -6.87 21.37 -48.91
C ALA A 62 -6.44 22.08 -50.22
N VAL A 63 -5.50 23.03 -50.15
CA VAL A 63 -5.09 23.86 -51.31
C VAL A 63 -3.73 23.43 -51.90
N GLY A 64 -2.94 22.60 -51.21
CA GLY A 64 -1.54 22.35 -51.55
C GLY A 64 -1.22 20.90 -51.90
N GLY A 65 -1.51 20.46 -53.12
CA GLY A 65 -0.83 19.31 -53.71
C GLY A 65 0.69 19.54 -53.72
N LYS A 66 1.43 18.79 -52.90
CA LYS A 66 2.89 18.77 -52.77
C LYS A 66 3.57 20.16 -52.58
N THR A 67 3.93 20.42 -51.31
CA THR A 67 5.09 21.18 -50.78
C THR A 67 4.95 22.68 -50.42
N ALA A 68 5.29 22.97 -49.14
CA ALA A 68 6.12 24.10 -48.68
C ALA A 68 6.74 23.79 -47.30
N ALA A 69 5.98 23.14 -46.41
CA ALA A 69 6.47 22.61 -45.12
C ALA A 69 7.54 21.51 -45.30
N SER A 70 7.37 20.63 -46.30
CA SER A 70 8.34 19.59 -46.67
C SER A 70 9.71 20.16 -47.13
N ARG A 71 9.77 21.39 -47.65
CA ARG A 71 11.04 22.05 -48.03
C ARG A 71 11.67 22.88 -46.90
N LYS A 72 10.88 23.40 -45.96
CA LYS A 72 11.39 24.19 -44.82
C LYS A 72 11.76 23.33 -43.61
N ALA A 73 11.13 22.17 -43.42
CA ALA A 73 11.52 21.17 -42.42
C ALA A 73 12.89 20.53 -42.73
N GLN A 74 13.31 20.55 -44.00
CA GLN A 74 14.61 20.04 -44.43
C GLN A 74 15.77 21.05 -44.18
N ALA A 75 15.45 22.32 -43.88
CA ALA A 75 16.46 23.39 -43.79
C ALA A 75 16.88 23.77 -42.37
N ASN A 76 16.07 23.50 -41.33
CA ASN A 76 16.42 23.73 -39.93
C ASN A 76 16.24 22.45 -39.13
N GLY A 77 17.22 21.57 -39.24
CA GLY A 77 17.23 20.24 -38.62
C GLY A 77 17.29 20.27 -37.10
N GLY A 78 16.40 19.48 -36.50
CA GLY A 78 16.56 18.86 -35.20
C GLY A 78 16.20 17.39 -35.37
N VAL A 79 17.16 16.60 -35.83
CA VAL A 79 17.03 15.16 -36.09
C VAL A 79 17.43 14.43 -34.81
N ASP A 80 16.50 13.71 -34.18
CA ASP A 80 16.81 12.80 -33.07
C ASP A 80 16.96 11.37 -33.63
N HIS A 81 18.13 10.77 -33.36
CA HIS A 81 18.49 9.42 -33.78
C HIS A 81 18.17 8.38 -32.69
N ASN A 82 17.70 7.21 -33.10
CA ASN A 82 17.72 5.99 -32.28
C ASN A 82 18.86 5.07 -32.79
N ASP A 83 19.30 4.12 -31.97
CA ASP A 83 20.36 3.11 -32.28
C ASP A 83 20.07 2.19 -33.50
N LEU A 84 18.98 2.43 -34.25
CA LEU A 84 18.63 1.75 -35.50
C LEU A 84 18.21 2.71 -36.65
N GLY A 85 18.40 4.03 -36.49
CA GLY A 85 18.36 4.96 -37.63
C GLY A 85 17.02 5.22 -38.33
N GLU A 86 15.90 4.63 -37.90
CA GLU A 86 14.58 4.91 -38.50
C GLU A 86 13.86 6.08 -37.81
N VAL A 87 13.53 7.09 -38.62
CA VAL A 87 12.61 8.19 -38.29
C VAL A 87 11.20 7.59 -38.22
N VAL A 88 10.58 7.55 -37.04
CA VAL A 88 9.13 7.28 -37.00
C VAL A 88 8.41 8.58 -37.34
N GLU A 89 8.34 8.86 -38.64
CA GLU A 89 7.40 9.82 -39.18
C GLU A 89 5.99 9.29 -38.87
N THR A 90 5.28 9.95 -37.96
CA THR A 90 3.84 9.75 -37.86
C THR A 90 3.18 10.69 -38.85
N GLU A 91 2.48 10.12 -39.83
CA GLU A 91 1.65 10.86 -40.77
C GLU A 91 0.27 11.20 -40.17
N ASP A 92 -0.01 10.76 -38.93
CA ASP A 92 -1.28 11.04 -38.25
C ASP A 92 -1.37 12.54 -37.86
N PRO A 93 -2.29 13.31 -38.46
CA PRO A 93 -2.44 14.73 -38.17
C PRO A 93 -2.75 15.02 -36.70
N GLU A 94 -3.49 14.13 -36.01
CA GLU A 94 -3.82 14.32 -34.60
C GLU A 94 -2.57 14.23 -33.71
N GLU A 95 -1.67 13.28 -34.02
CA GLU A 95 -0.42 13.12 -33.29
C GLU A 95 0.54 14.29 -33.51
N LEU A 96 0.63 14.80 -34.75
CA LEU A 96 1.42 15.98 -35.05
C LEU A 96 0.91 17.22 -34.30
N ARG A 97 -0.41 17.43 -34.24
CA ARG A 97 -1.04 18.50 -33.46
C ARG A 97 -0.74 18.38 -31.97
N ALA A 98 -0.87 17.17 -31.41
CA ALA A 98 -0.57 16.91 -30.00
C ALA A 98 0.89 17.20 -29.65
N LEU A 99 1.84 16.78 -30.50
CA LEU A 99 3.27 17.04 -30.33
C LEU A 99 3.59 18.53 -30.45
N ALA A 100 2.99 19.23 -31.40
CA ALA A 100 3.15 20.68 -31.55
C ALA A 100 2.63 21.43 -30.31
N LEU A 101 1.46 21.06 -29.80
CA LEU A 101 0.91 21.62 -28.57
C LEU A 101 1.81 21.34 -27.36
N ALA A 102 2.33 20.11 -27.24
CA ALA A 102 3.27 19.74 -26.18
C ALA A 102 4.55 20.57 -26.22
N ARG A 103 5.15 20.77 -27.39
CA ARG A 103 6.35 21.62 -27.54
C ARG A 103 6.08 23.05 -27.09
N ARG A 104 4.94 23.63 -27.47
CA ARG A 104 4.51 24.97 -27.02
C ARG A 104 4.34 25.02 -25.51
N ALA A 105 3.65 24.04 -24.93
CA ALA A 105 3.43 23.96 -23.49
C ALA A 105 4.72 23.80 -22.68
N GLN A 106 5.63 22.97 -23.14
CA GLN A 106 6.94 22.77 -22.51
C GLN A 106 7.84 24.00 -22.65
N ALA A 107 7.66 24.81 -23.69
CA ALA A 107 8.33 26.10 -23.87
C ALA A 107 7.72 27.25 -23.05
N GLY A 108 6.62 26.98 -22.32
CA GLY A 108 5.91 27.98 -21.50
C GLY A 108 4.79 28.73 -22.24
N ASP A 109 4.54 28.43 -23.51
CA ASP A 109 3.38 28.94 -24.28
C ASP A 109 2.14 28.06 -24.03
N TYR A 110 1.79 27.89 -22.75
CA TYR A 110 0.55 27.25 -22.33
C TYR A 110 0.13 27.81 -20.98
N ALA A 111 -1.10 28.31 -20.94
CA ALA A 111 -1.59 29.06 -19.80
C ALA A 111 -1.63 28.18 -18.55
N GLU A 112 -0.98 28.67 -17.48
CA GLU A 112 -0.94 28.00 -16.18
C GLU A 112 -2.35 27.76 -15.63
N GLU A 113 -3.29 28.68 -15.89
CA GLU A 113 -4.69 28.53 -15.49
C GLU A 113 -5.37 27.33 -16.15
N VAL A 114 -4.96 26.93 -17.37
CA VAL A 114 -5.51 25.76 -18.06
C VAL A 114 -4.98 24.47 -17.44
N ILE A 115 -3.70 24.45 -17.07
CA ILE A 115 -3.10 23.32 -16.35
C ILE A 115 -3.80 23.14 -15.00
N LEU A 116 -3.96 24.24 -14.26
CA LEU A 116 -4.64 24.22 -12.97
C LEU A 116 -6.11 23.79 -13.10
N GLU A 117 -6.83 24.25 -14.14
CA GLU A 117 -8.20 23.80 -14.39
C GLU A 117 -8.29 22.29 -14.64
N GLN A 118 -7.33 21.72 -15.39
CA GLN A 118 -7.26 20.26 -15.57
C GLN A 118 -6.90 19.54 -14.26
N LEU A 119 -6.14 20.17 -13.38
CA LEU A 119 -5.68 19.61 -12.10
C LEU A 119 -6.53 20.02 -10.90
N THR A 120 -7.67 20.69 -11.09
CA THR A 120 -8.50 21.26 -10.01
C THR A 120 -8.81 20.26 -8.91
N ARG A 121 -9.14 19.01 -9.25
CA ARG A 121 -9.43 17.95 -8.27
C ARG A 121 -8.19 17.50 -7.50
N ASN A 122 -7.04 17.41 -8.17
CA ASN A 122 -5.77 17.10 -7.50
C ASN A 122 -5.38 18.23 -6.54
N GLN A 123 -5.54 19.50 -6.96
CA GLN A 123 -5.24 20.65 -6.11
C GLN A 123 -6.14 20.71 -4.87
N ALA A 124 -7.44 20.46 -5.04
CA ALA A 124 -8.40 20.43 -3.94
C ALA A 124 -8.05 19.34 -2.91
N PHE A 125 -7.55 18.19 -3.37
CA PHE A 125 -7.19 17.07 -2.50
C PHE A 125 -5.81 17.24 -1.83
N LEU A 126 -4.79 17.61 -2.62
CA LEU A 126 -3.39 17.67 -2.17
C LEU A 126 -2.98 19.03 -1.60
N THR A 127 -3.87 20.02 -1.61
CA THR A 127 -3.59 21.45 -1.40
C THR A 127 -2.78 22.10 -2.54
N PRO A 128 -2.79 23.43 -2.68
CA PRO A 128 -1.94 24.12 -3.65
C PRO A 128 -0.45 23.81 -3.50
N GLN A 129 0.06 23.78 -2.26
CA GLN A 129 1.47 23.48 -2.00
C GLN A 129 1.82 22.03 -2.33
N GLY A 130 0.97 21.08 -1.92
CA GLY A 130 1.21 19.67 -2.22
C GLY A 130 1.17 19.37 -3.72
N LEU A 131 0.26 20.02 -4.46
CA LEU A 131 0.26 19.93 -5.93
C LEU A 131 1.53 20.55 -6.54
N GLN A 132 2.00 21.69 -6.02
CA GLN A 132 3.25 22.30 -6.50
C GLN A 132 4.45 21.35 -6.30
N ASN A 133 4.56 20.69 -5.14
CA ASN A 133 5.60 19.70 -4.89
C ASN A 133 5.55 18.54 -5.89
N VAL A 134 4.35 18.03 -6.20
CA VAL A 134 4.14 16.98 -7.20
C VAL A 134 4.57 17.44 -8.60
N ARG A 135 4.26 18.68 -8.97
CA ARG A 135 4.63 19.24 -10.29
C ARG A 135 6.13 19.46 -10.42
N ASP A 136 6.80 19.86 -9.34
CA ASP A 136 8.24 20.09 -9.34
C ASP A 136 9.07 18.79 -9.28
N ALA A 137 8.45 17.69 -8.87
CA ALA A 137 9.11 16.40 -8.73
C ALA A 137 9.63 15.83 -10.06
N VAL A 138 10.73 15.09 -9.96
CA VAL A 138 11.28 14.23 -11.02
C VAL A 138 11.02 12.79 -10.61
N VAL A 139 10.26 12.05 -11.42
CA VAL A 139 9.96 10.64 -11.17
C VAL A 139 10.59 9.76 -12.25
N VAL A 140 11.30 8.70 -11.83
CA VAL A 140 11.87 7.70 -12.74
C VAL A 140 11.02 6.43 -12.68
N VAL A 141 10.53 5.96 -13.82
CA VAL A 141 9.78 4.71 -13.93
C VAL A 141 10.62 3.68 -14.67
N VAL A 142 11.02 2.62 -13.96
CA VAL A 142 11.83 1.52 -14.50
C VAL A 142 10.94 0.33 -14.83
N GLY A 143 10.78 0.05 -16.11
CA GLY A 143 9.82 -0.91 -16.67
C GLY A 143 8.51 -0.24 -17.06
N CYS A 144 8.22 -0.18 -18.35
CA CYS A 144 7.01 0.40 -18.96
C CYS A 144 6.02 -0.69 -19.42
N GLY A 145 6.00 -1.83 -18.74
CA GLY A 145 5.04 -2.92 -18.99
C GLY A 145 3.64 -2.64 -18.44
N GLY A 146 2.90 -3.70 -18.08
CA GLY A 146 1.50 -3.56 -17.61
C GLY A 146 1.32 -2.84 -16.28
N VAL A 147 2.37 -2.71 -15.46
CA VAL A 147 2.32 -1.93 -14.21
C VAL A 147 2.82 -0.51 -14.44
N GLY A 148 4.05 -0.38 -14.95
CA GLY A 148 4.69 0.93 -15.06
C GLY A 148 4.03 1.86 -16.07
N SER A 149 3.44 1.35 -17.16
CA SER A 149 2.67 2.19 -18.09
C SER A 149 1.45 2.84 -17.42
N HIS A 150 0.71 2.10 -16.57
CA HIS A 150 -0.41 2.64 -15.80
C HIS A 150 0.06 3.61 -14.71
N CYS A 151 1.18 3.31 -14.04
CA CYS A 151 1.78 4.20 -13.05
C CYS A 151 2.19 5.55 -13.69
N ALA A 152 2.95 5.53 -14.78
CA ALA A 152 3.38 6.72 -15.50
C ALA A 152 2.18 7.54 -16.03
N ALA A 153 1.15 6.86 -16.56
CA ALA A 153 -0.06 7.52 -17.03
C ALA A 153 -0.81 8.24 -15.90
N ALA A 154 -0.92 7.61 -14.72
CA ALA A 154 -1.53 8.23 -13.56
C ALA A 154 -0.71 9.41 -13.03
N LEU A 155 0.62 9.27 -12.93
CA LEU A 155 1.52 10.34 -12.49
C LEU A 155 1.43 11.58 -13.40
N ALA A 156 1.49 11.39 -14.72
CA ALA A 156 1.36 12.47 -15.70
C ALA A 156 0.01 13.20 -15.56
N ARG A 157 -1.09 12.44 -15.46
CA ARG A 157 -2.45 12.99 -15.30
C ARG A 157 -2.68 13.70 -13.96
N SER A 158 -1.89 13.37 -12.94
CA SER A 158 -1.95 13.99 -11.61
C SER A 158 -1.00 15.18 -11.45
N GLY A 159 -0.26 15.56 -12.50
CA GLY A 159 0.50 16.79 -12.54
C GLY A 159 2.02 16.62 -12.48
N VAL A 160 2.57 15.41 -12.34
CA VAL A 160 4.03 15.23 -12.38
C VAL A 160 4.57 15.71 -13.72
N ALA A 161 5.41 16.75 -13.71
CA ALA A 161 5.83 17.43 -14.93
C ALA A 161 7.11 16.85 -15.55
N ARG A 162 7.87 16.01 -14.82
CA ARG A 162 9.13 15.42 -15.30
C ARG A 162 9.15 13.93 -15.01
N ILE A 163 9.09 13.13 -16.07
CA ILE A 163 9.05 11.67 -15.95
C ILE A 163 10.16 11.07 -16.83
N ARG A 164 11.10 10.36 -16.22
CA ARG A 164 12.05 9.53 -16.95
C ARG A 164 11.48 8.12 -17.10
N LEU A 165 11.42 7.63 -18.34
CA LEU A 165 10.92 6.30 -18.67
C LEU A 165 12.09 5.41 -19.07
N VAL A 166 12.29 4.30 -18.37
CA VAL A 166 13.38 3.34 -18.63
C VAL A 166 12.78 1.99 -19.01
N ASP A 167 12.89 1.61 -20.28
CA ASP A 167 12.50 0.29 -20.78
C ASP A 167 13.14 0.04 -22.15
N PHE A 168 13.73 -1.14 -22.34
CA PHE A 168 14.34 -1.55 -23.60
C PHE A 168 13.36 -2.29 -24.53
N ASP A 169 12.21 -2.72 -24.01
CA ASP A 169 11.25 -3.51 -24.75
C ASP A 169 10.47 -2.68 -25.77
N GLN A 170 10.02 -3.39 -26.82
CA GLN A 170 9.00 -2.94 -27.75
C GLN A 170 7.61 -3.45 -27.36
N VAL A 171 6.56 -2.80 -27.85
CA VAL A 171 5.19 -3.27 -27.68
C VAL A 171 5.00 -4.55 -28.47
N SER A 172 4.53 -5.60 -27.81
CA SER A 172 4.10 -6.85 -28.45
C SER A 172 2.57 -6.93 -28.54
N LEU A 173 2.04 -7.81 -29.39
CA LEU A 173 0.60 -8.12 -29.39
C LEU A 173 0.09 -8.54 -28.00
N SER A 174 0.89 -9.35 -27.29
CA SER A 174 0.57 -9.79 -25.93
C SER A 174 0.67 -8.69 -24.89
N SER A 175 1.22 -7.51 -25.22
CA SER A 175 1.24 -6.35 -24.32
C SER A 175 -0.12 -5.64 -24.28
N LEU A 176 -0.92 -5.73 -25.34
CA LEU A 176 -2.16 -4.96 -25.50
C LEU A 176 -3.25 -5.33 -24.48
N ASN A 177 -3.19 -6.50 -23.87
CA ASN A 177 -4.15 -6.89 -22.83
C ASN A 177 -3.96 -6.13 -21.50
N ARG A 178 -2.84 -5.41 -21.31
CA ARG A 178 -2.48 -4.80 -20.02
C ARG A 178 -1.64 -3.53 -20.08
N HIS A 179 -1.14 -3.11 -21.25
CA HIS A 179 -0.40 -1.86 -21.39
C HIS A 179 -1.38 -0.68 -21.44
N ALA A 180 -1.08 0.40 -20.71
CA ALA A 180 -2.07 1.46 -20.44
C ALA A 180 -2.58 2.20 -21.69
N VAL A 181 -1.71 2.38 -22.70
CA VAL A 181 -1.99 3.27 -23.84
C VAL A 181 -1.63 2.69 -25.21
N ALA A 182 -1.12 1.46 -25.26
CA ALA A 182 -0.64 0.90 -26.53
C ALA A 182 -1.83 0.39 -27.35
N THR A 183 -1.75 0.55 -28.67
CA THR A 183 -2.76 0.11 -29.62
C THR A 183 -2.18 -0.91 -30.61
N LEU A 184 -3.01 -1.50 -31.45
CA LEU A 184 -2.55 -2.44 -32.49
C LEU A 184 -1.51 -1.81 -33.43
N ALA A 185 -1.63 -0.51 -33.72
CA ALA A 185 -0.68 0.23 -34.54
C ALA A 185 0.70 0.44 -33.88
N ASP A 186 0.79 0.18 -32.57
CA ASP A 186 2.01 0.40 -31.79
C ASP A 186 2.90 -0.83 -31.69
N VAL A 187 2.43 -1.99 -32.15
CA VAL A 187 3.19 -3.25 -32.10
C VAL A 187 4.51 -3.09 -32.86
N GLY A 188 5.62 -3.46 -32.23
CA GLY A 188 6.99 -3.27 -32.74
C GLY A 188 7.61 -1.91 -32.41
N ARG A 189 6.87 -0.96 -31.83
CA ARG A 189 7.42 0.34 -31.41
C ARG A 189 7.96 0.28 -29.97
N PRO A 190 9.02 1.04 -29.63
CA PRO A 190 9.54 1.10 -28.25
C PRO A 190 8.46 1.53 -27.24
N LYS A 191 8.33 0.82 -26.11
CA LYS A 191 7.30 1.10 -25.10
C LYS A 191 7.40 2.52 -24.56
N VAL A 192 8.63 2.99 -24.28
CA VAL A 192 8.88 4.35 -23.76
C VAL A 192 8.36 5.44 -24.70
N ARG A 193 8.48 5.23 -26.02
CA ARG A 193 8.02 6.16 -27.08
C ARG A 193 6.51 6.18 -27.19
N VAL A 194 5.89 5.00 -27.23
CA VAL A 194 4.43 4.86 -27.32
C VAL A 194 3.76 5.52 -26.12
N LEU A 195 4.32 5.30 -24.93
CA LEU A 195 3.82 5.86 -23.68
C LEU A 195 3.94 7.38 -23.65
N SER A 196 5.12 7.94 -23.93
CA SER A 196 5.31 9.39 -23.94
C SER A 196 4.42 10.09 -24.97
N ARG A 197 4.39 9.59 -26.21
CA ARG A 197 3.55 10.14 -27.29
C ARG A 197 2.08 10.24 -26.87
N ARG A 198 1.50 9.17 -26.33
CA ARG A 198 0.09 9.16 -25.90
C ARG A 198 -0.17 10.06 -24.69
N LEU A 199 0.79 10.19 -23.78
CA LEU A 199 0.64 11.05 -22.60
C LEU A 199 0.82 12.53 -22.91
N LEU A 200 1.62 12.90 -23.91
CA LEU A 200 1.73 14.29 -24.37
C LEU A 200 0.41 14.84 -24.92
N ALA A 201 -0.42 13.99 -25.55
CA ALA A 201 -1.78 14.36 -25.96
C ALA A 201 -2.72 14.64 -24.77
N VAL A 202 -2.38 14.15 -23.58
CA VAL A 202 -3.21 14.27 -22.36
C VAL A 202 -2.71 15.38 -21.44
N ALA A 203 -1.39 15.46 -21.25
CA ALA A 203 -0.72 16.35 -20.33
C ALA A 203 0.47 17.00 -21.08
N PRO A 204 0.22 17.98 -21.96
CA PRO A 204 1.22 18.53 -22.88
C PRO A 204 2.39 19.23 -22.18
N TRP A 205 2.22 19.65 -20.92
CA TRP A 205 3.27 20.27 -20.11
C TRP A 205 4.30 19.28 -19.57
N VAL A 206 4.03 17.97 -19.61
CA VAL A 206 4.92 16.94 -19.07
C VAL A 206 6.11 16.77 -20.00
N ARG A 207 7.32 16.76 -19.44
CA ARG A 207 8.57 16.45 -20.14
C ARG A 207 8.95 15.00 -19.86
N PHE A 208 9.24 14.26 -20.93
CA PHE A 208 9.66 12.87 -20.84
C PHE A 208 11.12 12.71 -21.25
N ASP A 209 11.90 12.05 -20.40
CA ASP A 209 13.26 11.59 -20.72
C ASP A 209 13.18 10.08 -21.02
N LEU A 210 13.47 9.70 -22.27
CA LEU A 210 13.23 8.35 -22.77
C LEU A 210 14.55 7.55 -22.80
N ARG A 211 14.63 6.48 -22.00
CA ARG A 211 15.78 5.60 -21.93
C ARG A 211 15.40 4.22 -22.45
N GLY A 212 15.67 4.00 -23.73
CA GLY A 212 15.43 2.75 -24.45
C GLY A 212 16.39 1.61 -24.10
N GLU A 213 16.86 1.53 -22.85
CA GLU A 213 17.93 0.62 -22.43
C GLU A 213 17.55 -0.19 -21.19
N LYS A 214 18.19 -1.35 -21.04
CA LYS A 214 17.98 -2.25 -19.91
C LYS A 214 18.71 -1.68 -18.69
N PHE A 215 18.03 -1.66 -17.54
CA PHE A 215 18.70 -1.36 -16.28
C PHE A 215 19.69 -2.48 -15.92
N ASP A 216 20.89 -2.08 -15.49
CA ASP A 216 21.88 -2.92 -14.85
C ASP A 216 22.74 -2.08 -13.90
N LYS A 217 23.61 -2.73 -13.13
CA LYS A 217 24.52 -2.04 -12.21
C LYS A 217 25.39 -0.96 -12.90
N ALA A 218 25.79 -1.16 -14.16
CA ALA A 218 26.68 -0.23 -14.87
C ALA A 218 25.95 1.03 -15.37
N SER A 219 24.69 0.88 -15.75
CA SER A 219 23.82 1.97 -16.21
C SER A 219 23.13 2.72 -15.06
N ALA A 220 23.11 2.16 -13.84
CA ALA A 220 22.40 2.71 -12.69
C ALA A 220 22.70 4.20 -12.40
N ALA A 221 23.97 4.60 -12.40
CA ALA A 221 24.37 5.99 -12.13
C ALA A 221 23.86 6.97 -13.20
N ARG A 222 23.77 6.53 -14.46
CA ARG A 222 23.23 7.34 -15.57
C ARG A 222 21.71 7.38 -15.52
N LEU A 223 21.06 6.22 -15.37
CA LEU A 223 19.61 6.07 -15.45
C LEU A 223 18.88 6.68 -14.25
N LEU A 224 19.44 6.57 -13.05
CA LEU A 224 18.87 7.08 -11.81
C LEU A 224 19.52 8.39 -11.35
N GLY A 225 20.47 8.90 -12.13
CA GLY A 225 21.14 10.18 -11.88
C GLY A 225 20.20 11.38 -12.07
N PRO A 226 20.69 12.60 -11.76
CA PRO A 226 19.88 13.80 -11.83
C PRO A 226 19.25 14.02 -13.21
N TRP A 227 18.12 14.71 -13.20
CA TRP A 227 17.46 15.20 -14.41
C TRP A 227 18.22 16.40 -14.96
N ARG A 228 18.49 16.36 -16.27
CA ARG A 228 19.02 17.49 -17.03
C ARG A 228 18.04 17.84 -18.13
N ASP A 229 17.73 19.13 -18.28
CA ASP A 229 16.84 19.57 -19.36
C ASP A 229 17.45 19.28 -20.75
N ALA A 230 18.77 19.17 -20.86
CA ALA A 230 19.47 18.76 -22.08
C ALA A 230 19.27 17.28 -22.46
N ASP A 231 18.87 16.44 -21.50
CA ASP A 231 18.61 15.01 -21.75
C ASP A 231 17.20 14.78 -22.35
N VAL A 232 16.39 15.84 -22.49
CA VAL A 232 15.03 15.77 -23.04
C VAL A 232 15.08 16.06 -24.54
N GLU A 233 14.64 15.11 -25.34
CA GLU A 233 14.56 15.25 -26.79
C GLU A 233 13.67 16.42 -27.23
N GLY A 234 14.10 17.13 -28.27
CA GLY A 234 13.38 18.30 -28.79
C GLY A 234 13.48 19.57 -27.94
N ALA A 235 14.39 19.65 -26.96
CA ALA A 235 14.69 20.86 -26.20
C ALA A 235 15.43 21.94 -27.05
N SER A 236 14.84 22.39 -28.15
CA SER A 236 15.33 23.55 -28.91
C SER A 236 14.90 24.84 -28.20
N GLY A 237 15.77 25.37 -27.35
CA GLY A 237 15.60 26.71 -26.76
C GLY A 237 15.45 26.75 -25.24
N ALA A 238 16.23 25.96 -24.50
CA ALA A 238 16.50 26.29 -23.10
C ALA A 238 17.29 27.61 -23.06
N GLY A 239 16.58 28.74 -22.96
CA GLY A 239 17.16 30.07 -22.89
C GLY A 239 18.13 30.17 -21.71
N ALA A 240 19.33 30.68 -22.00
CA ALA A 240 20.21 31.54 -21.18
C ALA A 240 20.31 31.35 -19.64
N ASP A 241 19.88 30.24 -19.08
CA ASP A 241 19.97 29.91 -17.65
C ASP A 241 20.44 28.46 -17.57
N GLY A 242 21.74 28.28 -17.34
CA GLY A 242 22.50 27.05 -17.56
C GLY A 242 21.84 25.77 -17.03
N THR A 243 22.21 24.64 -17.64
CA THR A 243 21.76 23.25 -17.33
C THR A 243 21.35 23.04 -15.87
N LYS A 244 20.09 23.29 -15.53
CA LYS A 244 19.56 23.07 -14.18
C LYS A 244 19.43 21.58 -13.93
N GLU A 245 20.44 21.03 -13.25
CA GLU A 245 20.36 19.68 -12.71
C GLU A 245 19.32 19.64 -11.59
N ARG A 246 18.42 18.67 -11.65
CA ARG A 246 17.40 18.45 -10.61
C ARG A 246 17.57 17.05 -10.04
N PRO A 247 17.57 16.87 -8.71
CA PRO A 247 17.64 15.55 -8.12
C PRO A 247 16.39 14.74 -8.46
N VAL A 248 16.55 13.42 -8.58
CA VAL A 248 15.41 12.51 -8.70
C VAL A 248 14.64 12.50 -7.38
N SER A 249 13.35 12.78 -7.44
CA SER A 249 12.47 12.83 -6.26
C SER A 249 11.93 11.45 -5.88
N PHE A 250 11.69 10.58 -6.88
CA PHE A 250 11.16 9.24 -6.63
C PHE A 250 11.49 8.27 -7.77
N ILE A 251 11.68 7.00 -7.43
CA ILE A 251 11.93 5.89 -8.36
C ILE A 251 10.84 4.84 -8.22
N VAL A 252 10.37 4.31 -9.35
CA VAL A 252 9.38 3.24 -9.42
C VAL A 252 10.03 2.01 -10.04
N ASP A 253 10.04 0.92 -9.30
CA ASP A 253 10.43 -0.39 -9.83
C ASP A 253 9.18 -1.15 -10.31
N ALA A 254 9.04 -1.28 -11.62
CA ALA A 254 8.03 -2.08 -12.30
C ALA A 254 8.66 -3.18 -13.18
N ILE A 255 9.87 -3.64 -12.83
CA ILE A 255 10.61 -4.70 -13.53
C ILE A 255 9.99 -6.07 -13.20
N ASP A 256 10.01 -7.00 -14.15
CA ASP A 256 9.56 -8.38 -13.97
C ASP A 256 10.71 -9.39 -13.76
N ASN A 257 11.89 -9.11 -14.30
CA ASN A 257 13.11 -9.90 -14.09
C ASN A 257 13.64 -9.74 -12.66
N ILE A 258 13.88 -10.87 -11.99
CA ILE A 258 14.24 -10.89 -10.57
C ILE A 258 15.65 -10.35 -10.34
N ASP A 259 16.61 -10.64 -11.21
CA ASP A 259 18.02 -10.23 -11.04
C ASP A 259 18.15 -8.72 -11.22
N THR A 260 17.62 -8.17 -12.32
CA THR A 260 17.60 -6.72 -12.56
C THR A 260 16.83 -5.96 -11.47
N LYS A 261 15.71 -6.51 -11.00
CA LYS A 261 14.96 -5.93 -9.88
C LYS A 261 15.80 -5.86 -8.60
N VAL A 262 16.44 -6.96 -8.21
CA VAL A 262 17.26 -7.00 -6.99
C VAL A 262 18.41 -6.01 -7.08
N GLU A 263 19.05 -5.87 -8.25
CA GLU A 263 20.10 -4.87 -8.47
C GLU A 263 19.58 -3.43 -8.32
N LEU A 264 18.43 -3.10 -8.92
CA LEU A 264 17.81 -1.77 -8.79
C LEU A 264 17.50 -1.44 -7.34
N LEU A 265 16.83 -2.35 -6.64
CA LEU A 265 16.42 -2.17 -5.25
C LEU A 265 17.63 -2.05 -4.32
N ARG A 266 18.67 -2.86 -4.56
CA ARG A 266 19.94 -2.76 -3.83
C ARG A 266 20.61 -1.42 -4.05
N TYR A 267 20.76 -0.98 -5.30
CA TYR A 267 21.40 0.29 -5.63
C TYR A 267 20.68 1.45 -4.96
N CYS A 268 19.36 1.50 -5.06
CA CYS A 268 18.57 2.57 -4.43
C CYS A 268 18.69 2.54 -2.90
N HIS A 269 18.70 1.36 -2.28
CA HIS A 269 18.88 1.23 -0.84
C HIS A 269 20.28 1.66 -0.37
N GLU A 270 21.35 1.25 -1.06
CA GLU A 270 22.74 1.62 -0.75
C GLU A 270 22.98 3.13 -0.92
N HIS A 271 22.35 3.76 -1.92
CA HIS A 271 22.48 5.19 -2.22
C HIS A 271 21.39 6.07 -1.58
N LYS A 272 20.49 5.50 -0.78
CA LYS A 272 19.36 6.20 -0.12
C LYS A 272 18.45 6.95 -1.10
N LEU A 273 18.24 6.39 -2.29
CA LEU A 273 17.33 6.94 -3.29
C LEU A 273 15.88 6.54 -2.95
N PRO A 274 14.92 7.48 -2.95
CA PRO A 274 13.51 7.17 -2.68
C PRO A 274 12.96 6.22 -3.76
N ILE A 275 12.47 5.05 -3.33
CA ILE A 275 11.98 4.02 -4.24
C ILE A 275 10.73 3.32 -3.70
N ILE A 276 9.84 2.91 -4.60
CA ILE A 276 8.78 1.92 -4.34
C ILE A 276 8.83 0.80 -5.38
N ALA A 277 8.65 -0.44 -4.92
CA ALA A 277 8.73 -1.63 -5.75
C ALA A 277 7.38 -2.26 -6.04
N SER A 278 7.18 -2.74 -7.26
CA SER A 278 6.05 -3.59 -7.63
C SER A 278 6.45 -5.06 -7.56
N MET A 279 5.64 -5.86 -6.87
CA MET A 279 5.78 -7.32 -6.83
C MET A 279 4.91 -8.00 -7.91
N GLY A 280 4.72 -9.32 -7.83
CA GLY A 280 4.03 -10.08 -8.87
C GLY A 280 2.52 -9.83 -8.92
N ALA A 281 2.05 -9.15 -9.97
CA ALA A 281 0.61 -8.96 -10.26
C ALA A 281 -0.04 -10.11 -11.05
N GLY A 282 0.75 -11.08 -11.55
CA GLY A 282 0.23 -12.21 -12.32
C GLY A 282 -0.44 -13.27 -11.45
N THR A 283 -1.36 -14.05 -12.03
CA THR A 283 -2.21 -15.05 -11.34
C THR A 283 -3.02 -14.51 -10.16
N LYS A 284 -3.31 -13.20 -10.19
CA LYS A 284 -4.15 -12.51 -9.21
C LYS A 284 -5.46 -12.10 -9.87
N SER A 285 -6.51 -11.99 -9.08
CA SER A 285 -7.83 -11.52 -9.53
C SER A 285 -8.52 -10.58 -8.54
N ASP A 286 -8.06 -10.52 -7.29
CA ASP A 286 -8.72 -9.76 -6.24
C ASP A 286 -8.00 -8.42 -5.98
N PRO A 287 -8.54 -7.27 -6.46
CA PRO A 287 -7.92 -5.97 -6.25
C PRO A 287 -8.00 -5.51 -4.79
N THR A 288 -8.90 -6.05 -3.98
CA THR A 288 -9.06 -5.67 -2.55
C THR A 288 -7.90 -6.19 -1.69
N LYS A 289 -7.13 -7.16 -2.20
CA LYS A 289 -5.97 -7.75 -1.53
C LYS A 289 -4.65 -7.10 -1.90
N VAL A 290 -4.67 -6.02 -2.69
CA VAL A 290 -3.48 -5.23 -3.01
C VAL A 290 -3.18 -4.28 -1.85
N VAL A 291 -1.96 -4.36 -1.33
CA VAL A 291 -1.50 -3.60 -0.17
C VAL A 291 -0.15 -2.95 -0.45
N VAL A 292 0.13 -1.86 0.27
CA VAL A 292 1.45 -1.22 0.32
C VAL A 292 2.07 -1.54 1.67
N GLY A 293 3.26 -2.11 1.67
CA GLY A 293 3.97 -2.46 2.90
C GLY A 293 5.48 -2.58 2.66
N ASP A 294 6.23 -2.89 3.70
CA ASP A 294 7.67 -3.14 3.55
C ASP A 294 7.94 -4.43 2.76
N ILE A 295 9.00 -4.45 1.95
CA ILE A 295 9.38 -5.62 1.15
C ILE A 295 9.66 -6.86 2.00
N GLY A 296 10.10 -6.71 3.25
CA GLY A 296 10.28 -7.78 4.23
C GLY A 296 8.96 -8.47 4.61
N SER A 297 7.84 -7.74 4.54
CA SER A 297 6.49 -8.23 4.84
C SER A 297 5.75 -8.81 3.64
N SER A 298 6.28 -8.60 2.43
CA SER A 298 5.70 -9.13 1.19
C SER A 298 5.51 -10.66 1.23
N ALA A 299 4.42 -11.17 0.64
CA ALA A 299 4.08 -12.59 0.71
C ALA A 299 3.31 -13.07 -0.52
N GLU A 300 2.96 -14.36 -0.53
CA GLU A 300 2.08 -15.05 -1.49
C GLU A 300 2.61 -15.21 -2.93
N ASP A 301 3.30 -14.23 -3.51
CA ASP A 301 3.78 -14.35 -4.89
C ASP A 301 5.26 -14.79 -5.02
N ARG A 302 5.59 -15.39 -6.18
CA ARG A 302 6.93 -15.96 -6.45
C ARG A 302 8.00 -14.88 -6.66
N LEU A 303 7.62 -13.75 -7.28
CA LEU A 303 8.55 -12.64 -7.56
C LEU A 303 8.96 -11.97 -6.24
N SER A 304 7.99 -11.68 -5.38
CA SER A 304 8.18 -11.21 -4.01
C SER A 304 9.08 -12.14 -3.19
N ARG A 305 8.75 -13.43 -3.14
CA ARG A 305 9.56 -14.42 -2.37
C ARG A 305 11.01 -14.48 -2.87
N ALA A 306 11.22 -14.53 -4.17
CA ALA A 306 12.56 -14.61 -4.75
C ALA A 306 13.35 -13.32 -4.51
N THR A 307 12.74 -12.17 -4.77
CA THR A 307 13.34 -10.83 -4.56
C THR A 307 13.71 -10.64 -3.09
N ARG A 308 12.77 -10.87 -2.17
CA ARG A 308 13.00 -10.76 -0.72
C ARG A 308 14.11 -11.70 -0.25
N ARG A 309 14.13 -12.96 -0.71
CA ARG A 309 15.18 -13.92 -0.34
C ARG A 309 16.56 -13.44 -0.80
N ARG A 310 16.67 -12.95 -2.04
CA ARG A 310 17.94 -12.44 -2.59
C ARG A 310 18.40 -11.17 -1.88
N LEU A 311 17.52 -10.22 -1.63
CA LEU A 311 17.82 -9.01 -0.85
C LEU A 311 18.27 -9.35 0.58
N LYS A 312 17.61 -10.31 1.23
CA LYS A 312 18.00 -10.78 2.57
C LYS A 312 19.42 -11.35 2.61
N LEU A 313 19.83 -12.08 1.56
CA LEU A 313 21.21 -12.58 1.44
C LEU A 313 22.24 -11.45 1.27
N LEU A 314 21.80 -10.29 0.78
CA LEU A 314 22.60 -9.07 0.66
C LEU A 314 22.51 -8.17 1.91
N GLY A 315 21.85 -8.63 2.98
CA GLY A 315 21.68 -7.88 4.22
C GLY A 315 20.53 -6.88 4.23
N ILE A 316 19.71 -6.83 3.17
CA ILE A 316 18.56 -5.91 3.05
C ILE A 316 17.29 -6.67 3.44
N THR A 317 16.76 -6.40 4.64
CA THR A 317 15.55 -7.06 5.16
C THR A 317 14.32 -6.16 5.23
N SER A 318 14.51 -4.85 5.21
CA SER A 318 13.47 -3.81 5.33
C SER A 318 13.98 -2.48 4.80
N GLY A 319 13.11 -1.47 4.72
CA GLY A 319 13.43 -0.11 4.27
C GLY A 319 13.05 0.17 2.82
N ILE A 320 12.35 -0.76 2.16
CA ILE A 320 11.91 -0.61 0.77
C ILE A 320 10.39 -0.81 0.73
N PRO A 321 9.60 0.25 0.53
CA PRO A 321 8.18 0.14 0.26
C PRO A 321 7.91 -0.72 -0.98
N ALA A 322 6.89 -1.58 -0.90
CA ALA A 322 6.49 -2.46 -1.97
C ALA A 322 4.96 -2.59 -2.06
N VAL A 323 4.46 -2.61 -3.29
CA VAL A 323 3.08 -3.00 -3.63
C VAL A 323 3.05 -4.49 -3.89
N TYR A 324 2.26 -5.22 -3.12
CA TYR A 324 2.07 -6.66 -3.28
C TYR A 324 0.62 -7.06 -2.99
N SER A 325 0.27 -8.29 -3.35
CA SER A 325 -1.07 -8.82 -3.08
C SER A 325 -1.00 -9.98 -2.09
N THR A 326 -1.85 -9.96 -1.07
CA THR A 326 -2.02 -11.06 -0.10
C THR A 326 -2.94 -12.18 -0.58
N GLU A 327 -3.39 -12.10 -1.84
CA GLU A 327 -4.16 -13.18 -2.47
C GLU A 327 -3.29 -14.43 -2.69
N ARG A 328 -3.78 -15.58 -2.23
CA ARG A 328 -3.11 -16.87 -2.51
C ARG A 328 -3.31 -17.26 -3.97
N THR A 329 -2.24 -17.76 -4.58
CA THR A 329 -2.19 -18.21 -5.98
C THR A 329 -1.96 -19.74 -6.08
N GLU A 330 -2.33 -20.50 -5.06
CA GLU A 330 -2.15 -21.95 -5.06
C GLU A 330 -3.17 -22.61 -6.00
N ALA A 331 -2.72 -23.62 -6.75
CA ALA A 331 -3.46 -24.23 -7.87
C ALA A 331 -4.66 -25.11 -7.45
N GLY A 332 -4.94 -25.23 -6.15
CA GLY A 332 -5.99 -26.10 -5.62
C GLY A 332 -7.42 -25.55 -5.74
N ASP A 333 -7.57 -24.23 -5.86
CA ASP A 333 -8.89 -23.56 -5.77
C ASP A 333 -9.49 -23.22 -7.14
N GLY A 334 -9.03 -23.86 -8.22
CA GLY A 334 -9.45 -23.53 -9.60
C GLY A 334 -8.91 -22.17 -10.10
N LYS A 335 -7.99 -21.55 -9.37
CA LYS A 335 -7.36 -20.29 -9.75
C LYS A 335 -6.33 -20.45 -10.86
N ALA A 336 -6.14 -19.37 -11.63
CA ALA A 336 -5.14 -19.32 -12.69
C ALA A 336 -3.74 -19.67 -12.14
N ALA A 337 -3.09 -20.65 -12.76
CA ALA A 337 -1.77 -21.12 -12.39
C ALA A 337 -0.78 -20.91 -13.54
N LEU A 338 0.52 -21.09 -13.25
CA LEU A 338 1.54 -21.07 -14.30
C LEU A 338 1.23 -22.17 -15.32
N LEU A 339 1.09 -21.79 -16.59
CA LEU A 339 0.75 -22.73 -17.65
C LEU A 339 1.89 -23.76 -17.83
N PRO A 340 1.56 -25.05 -18.02
CA PRO A 340 2.55 -26.06 -18.38
C PRO A 340 3.14 -25.73 -19.76
N LEU A 341 4.38 -26.16 -19.98
CA LEU A 341 4.98 -26.09 -21.32
C LEU A 341 4.32 -27.15 -22.21
N PRO A 342 4.13 -26.88 -23.52
CA PRO A 342 3.73 -27.92 -24.48
C PRO A 342 4.70 -29.11 -24.44
N ASP A 343 4.18 -30.33 -24.59
CA ASP A 343 4.96 -31.57 -24.45
C ASP A 343 6.18 -31.66 -25.39
N GLU A 344 6.06 -31.08 -26.60
CA GLU A 344 7.15 -30.96 -27.58
C GLU A 344 8.34 -30.12 -27.08
N GLN A 345 8.09 -29.11 -26.24
CA GLN A 345 9.13 -28.26 -25.64
C GLN A 345 9.76 -28.93 -24.42
N PHE A 346 9.00 -29.81 -23.75
CA PHE A 346 9.50 -30.62 -22.64
C PHE A 346 10.52 -31.66 -23.12
N ALA A 347 10.35 -32.17 -24.34
CA ALA A 347 11.22 -33.17 -24.97
C ALA A 347 12.63 -32.64 -25.34
N LYS A 348 12.81 -31.32 -25.51
CA LYS A 348 14.11 -30.71 -25.86
C LYS A 348 15.07 -30.50 -24.67
N GLY A 349 14.68 -30.94 -23.46
CA GLY A 349 15.51 -30.83 -22.26
C GLY A 349 15.51 -29.43 -21.61
N LYS A 350 15.91 -29.36 -20.33
CA LYS A 350 15.87 -28.12 -19.53
C LYS A 350 16.79 -27.01 -20.04
N ASP A 351 17.82 -27.36 -20.82
CA ASP A 351 18.83 -26.43 -21.31
C ASP A 351 18.36 -25.69 -22.59
N ALA A 352 17.62 -26.36 -23.48
CA ALA A 352 16.98 -25.70 -24.64
C ALA A 352 15.91 -24.66 -24.22
N VAL A 353 15.29 -24.85 -23.06
CA VAL A 353 14.32 -23.90 -22.47
C VAL A 353 15.01 -22.65 -21.92
N ARG A 354 16.32 -22.65 -21.70
CA ARG A 354 17.08 -21.47 -21.28
C ARG A 354 17.52 -20.59 -22.45
N GLU A 355 17.65 -21.18 -23.64
CA GLU A 355 18.13 -20.56 -24.88
C GLU A 355 17.01 -19.95 -25.75
N LEU A 356 15.74 -20.13 -25.38
CA LEU A 356 14.57 -19.64 -26.15
C LEU A 356 14.08 -18.24 -25.74
N GLY A 357 14.69 -17.62 -24.73
CA GLY A 357 14.47 -16.21 -24.44
C GLY A 357 15.27 -15.33 -25.40
N ALA A 358 14.74 -14.17 -25.81
CA ALA A 358 15.52 -13.18 -26.57
C ALA A 358 16.83 -12.75 -25.87
N LEU A 359 16.92 -13.03 -24.56
CA LEU A 359 18.10 -12.90 -23.72
C LEU A 359 18.22 -14.15 -22.81
N PRO A 360 19.44 -14.51 -22.37
CA PRO A 360 19.64 -15.53 -21.33
C PRO A 360 18.84 -15.16 -20.07
N ASP A 361 18.18 -16.16 -19.47
CA ASP A 361 17.35 -16.04 -18.24
C ASP A 361 15.98 -15.34 -18.38
N PHE A 362 15.46 -15.14 -19.60
CA PHE A 362 14.07 -14.69 -19.80
C PHE A 362 13.06 -15.85 -19.66
N ARG A 363 11.86 -15.58 -19.11
CA ARG A 363 10.90 -16.64 -18.72
C ARG A 363 10.19 -17.25 -19.94
N VAL A 364 10.48 -18.53 -20.23
CA VAL A 364 9.80 -19.32 -21.30
C VAL A 364 8.36 -19.74 -20.93
N ARG A 365 8.00 -19.70 -19.64
CA ARG A 365 6.64 -20.03 -19.18
C ARG A 365 5.77 -18.78 -19.01
N ILE A 366 4.65 -18.71 -19.73
CA ILE A 366 3.70 -17.62 -19.63
C ILE A 366 2.93 -17.75 -18.31
N LEU A 367 3.09 -16.75 -17.44
CA LEU A 367 2.24 -16.61 -16.27
C LEU A 367 0.96 -15.89 -16.71
N PRO A 368 -0.25 -16.46 -16.50
CA PRO A 368 -1.49 -15.78 -16.84
C PRO A 368 -1.63 -14.45 -16.08
N VAL A 369 -2.07 -13.41 -16.79
CA VAL A 369 -2.27 -12.07 -16.22
C VAL A 369 -3.63 -11.55 -16.66
N LEU A 370 -4.47 -11.21 -15.68
CA LEU A 370 -5.67 -10.42 -15.91
C LEU A 370 -5.27 -8.94 -15.91
N GLY A 371 -5.50 -8.23 -17.01
CA GLY A 371 -4.98 -6.87 -17.24
C GLY A 371 -5.38 -5.83 -16.18
N THR A 372 -6.49 -6.05 -15.48
CA THR A 372 -6.95 -5.21 -14.37
C THR A 372 -5.97 -5.19 -13.19
N MET A 373 -5.30 -6.30 -12.90
CA MET A 373 -4.42 -6.40 -11.73
C MET A 373 -3.13 -5.58 -11.89
N PRO A 374 -2.37 -5.68 -13.00
CA PRO A 374 -1.24 -4.77 -13.25
C PRO A 374 -1.63 -3.29 -13.21
N ALA A 375 -2.80 -2.94 -13.75
CA ALA A 375 -3.31 -1.57 -13.72
C ALA A 375 -3.56 -1.08 -12.28
N VAL A 376 -4.22 -1.91 -11.45
CA VAL A 376 -4.42 -1.62 -10.02
C VAL A 376 -3.09 -1.43 -9.30
N PHE A 377 -2.10 -2.30 -9.52
CA PHE A 377 -0.76 -2.13 -8.96
C PHE A 377 -0.13 -0.81 -9.41
N GLY A 378 -0.26 -0.46 -10.70
CA GLY A 378 0.21 0.80 -11.26
C GLY A 378 -0.43 2.02 -10.59
N TYR A 379 -1.74 1.99 -10.36
CA TYR A 379 -2.46 3.04 -9.65
C TYR A 379 -2.08 3.11 -8.16
N THR A 380 -1.88 1.97 -7.50
CA THR A 380 -1.42 1.94 -6.10
C THR A 380 -0.03 2.55 -5.97
N LEU A 381 0.90 2.26 -6.89
CA LEU A 381 2.23 2.88 -6.94
C LEU A 381 2.13 4.39 -7.13
N ALA A 382 1.38 4.83 -8.14
CA ALA A 382 1.21 6.26 -8.43
C ALA A 382 0.59 7.00 -7.24
N ASN A 383 -0.45 6.44 -6.64
CA ASN A 383 -1.08 7.00 -5.45
C ASN A 383 -0.07 7.15 -4.30
N HIS A 384 0.71 6.12 -3.99
CA HIS A 384 1.76 6.22 -2.96
C HIS A 384 2.72 7.38 -3.22
N ILE A 385 3.22 7.48 -4.45
CA ILE A 385 4.18 8.51 -4.86
C ILE A 385 3.57 9.91 -4.70
N LEU A 386 2.33 10.11 -5.16
CA LEU A 386 1.64 11.40 -5.05
C LEU A 386 1.45 11.83 -3.59
N LEU A 387 1.08 10.90 -2.70
CA LEU A 387 0.92 11.19 -1.28
C LEU A 387 2.26 11.50 -0.61
N VAL A 388 3.34 10.78 -0.94
CA VAL A 388 4.67 11.05 -0.41
C VAL A 388 5.20 12.41 -0.90
N LEU A 389 5.13 12.69 -2.20
CA LEU A 389 5.65 13.93 -2.78
C LEU A 389 4.89 15.18 -2.30
N SER A 390 3.56 15.08 -2.17
CA SER A 390 2.74 16.17 -1.66
C SER A 390 2.89 16.40 -0.15
N GLY A 391 3.42 15.43 0.59
CA GLY A 391 3.43 15.44 2.05
C GLY A 391 2.06 15.12 2.66
N TYR A 392 1.14 14.53 1.89
CA TYR A 392 -0.18 14.17 2.37
C TYR A 392 -0.08 13.00 3.37
N PRO A 393 -0.76 13.09 4.54
CA PRO A 393 -0.68 12.05 5.56
C PRO A 393 -1.30 10.75 5.05
N HIS A 394 -0.55 9.66 5.13
CA HIS A 394 -1.00 8.33 4.75
C HIS A 394 -0.41 7.28 5.67
N ASP A 395 -1.23 6.30 6.06
CA ASP A 395 -0.84 5.15 6.86
C ASP A 395 -1.46 3.90 6.22
N TYR A 396 -0.62 3.01 5.70
CA TYR A 396 -1.10 1.74 5.15
C TYR A 396 -1.12 0.70 6.26
N ALA A 397 -2.19 -0.09 6.31
CA ALA A 397 -2.23 -1.27 7.17
C ALA A 397 -1.08 -2.20 6.78
N ALA A 398 -0.17 -2.46 7.72
CA ALA A 398 1.12 -3.06 7.43
C ALA A 398 1.00 -4.48 6.80
N VAL A 399 -0.05 -5.24 7.13
CA VAL A 399 -0.17 -6.67 6.75
C VAL A 399 -1.62 -7.21 6.67
N LYS A 400 -2.49 -6.77 5.76
CA LYS A 400 -3.87 -7.33 5.71
C LYS A 400 -4.01 -8.71 5.04
N GLY A 401 -4.85 -9.59 5.59
CA GLY A 401 -5.35 -10.80 4.93
C GLY A 401 -4.49 -12.05 5.06
N ARG A 402 -3.85 -12.28 6.22
CA ARG A 402 -3.06 -13.49 6.51
C ARG A 402 -3.85 -14.51 7.34
N ASP A 403 -4.79 -15.24 6.74
CA ASP A 403 -5.67 -16.17 7.49
C ASP A 403 -4.89 -17.19 8.36
N LYS A 404 -3.83 -17.80 7.80
CA LYS A 404 -2.97 -18.73 8.57
C LYS A 404 -2.31 -18.07 9.79
N MET A 405 -1.97 -16.78 9.69
CA MET A 405 -1.41 -16.03 10.82
C MET A 405 -2.49 -15.80 11.88
N TYR A 406 -3.70 -15.42 11.47
CA TYR A 406 -4.83 -15.22 12.39
C TYR A 406 -5.20 -16.52 13.11
N ASP A 407 -5.23 -17.66 12.40
CA ASP A 407 -5.44 -18.97 13.00
C ASP A 407 -4.34 -19.33 14.02
N GLN A 408 -3.08 -19.03 13.70
CA GLN A 408 -1.94 -19.24 14.62
C GLN A 408 -2.02 -18.34 15.86
N ILE A 409 -2.47 -17.10 15.70
CA ILE A 409 -2.66 -16.17 16.82
C ILE A 409 -3.84 -16.64 17.67
N LEU A 410 -4.95 -17.07 17.07
CA LEU A 410 -6.10 -17.63 17.78
C LEU A 410 -5.70 -18.85 18.61
N ALA A 411 -4.93 -19.77 18.02
CA ALA A 411 -4.38 -20.93 18.73
C ALA A 411 -3.42 -20.53 19.87
N ALA A 412 -2.64 -19.45 19.68
CA ALA A 412 -1.79 -18.91 20.74
C ALA A 412 -2.59 -18.32 21.90
N VAL A 413 -3.64 -17.55 21.62
CA VAL A 413 -4.58 -17.02 22.64
C VAL A 413 -5.21 -18.17 23.42
N HIS A 414 -5.66 -19.21 22.73
CA HIS A 414 -6.17 -20.43 23.37
C HIS A 414 -5.17 -21.04 24.34
N GLY A 415 -3.92 -21.22 23.90
CA GLY A 415 -2.85 -21.74 24.73
C GLY A 415 -2.49 -20.83 25.91
N PHE A 416 -2.62 -19.51 25.77
CA PHE A 416 -2.40 -18.57 26.88
C PHE A 416 -3.49 -18.65 27.93
N GLU A 417 -4.77 -18.71 27.54
CA GLU A 417 -5.90 -18.84 28.45
C GLU A 417 -5.87 -20.20 29.20
N GLU A 418 -5.58 -21.30 28.50
CA GLU A 418 -5.42 -22.61 29.15
C GLU A 418 -4.31 -22.62 30.20
N LYS A 419 -3.14 -22.05 29.87
CA LYS A 419 -2.02 -21.94 30.82
C LYS A 419 -2.40 -21.12 32.04
N MET A 420 -3.14 -20.04 31.84
CA MET A 420 -3.57 -19.16 32.92
C MET A 420 -4.54 -19.88 33.87
N VAL A 421 -5.53 -20.60 33.32
CA VAL A 421 -6.45 -21.40 34.14
C VAL A 421 -5.68 -22.45 34.95
N ARG A 422 -4.76 -23.20 34.32
CA ARG A 422 -3.93 -24.21 35.04
C ARG A 422 -3.10 -23.60 36.16
N HIS A 423 -2.46 -22.45 35.89
CA HIS A 423 -1.63 -21.76 36.89
C HIS A 423 -2.42 -21.42 38.16
N PHE A 424 -3.61 -20.83 38.00
CA PHE A 424 -4.43 -20.45 39.15
C PHE A 424 -5.12 -21.66 39.81
N GLU A 425 -5.50 -22.69 39.06
CA GLU A 425 -5.97 -23.96 39.63
C GLU A 425 -4.92 -24.64 40.51
N GLU A 426 -3.67 -24.69 40.06
CA GLU A 426 -2.56 -25.24 40.85
C GLU A 426 -2.30 -24.39 42.09
N ALA A 427 -2.29 -23.06 41.97
CA ALA A 427 -2.13 -22.14 43.09
C ALA A 427 -3.24 -22.32 44.15
N SER A 428 -4.48 -22.53 43.70
CA SER A 428 -5.64 -22.87 44.54
C SER A 428 -5.44 -24.18 45.30
N LYS A 429 -5.11 -25.28 44.59
CA LYS A 429 -4.86 -26.60 45.19
C LYS A 429 -3.74 -26.58 46.24
N THR A 430 -2.70 -25.78 45.99
CA THR A 430 -1.55 -25.67 46.91
C THR A 430 -1.91 -24.91 48.19
N LYS A 431 -2.86 -23.96 48.15
CA LYS A 431 -3.35 -23.26 49.33
C LYS A 431 -4.26 -24.13 50.19
N THR A 432 -5.13 -24.95 49.59
CA THR A 432 -5.99 -25.89 50.33
C THR A 432 -5.17 -26.95 51.05
N ALA A 433 -4.12 -27.48 50.41
CA ALA A 433 -3.24 -28.49 51.01
C ALA A 433 -2.43 -28.01 52.23
N ASN A 434 -2.11 -26.70 52.31
CA ASN A 434 -1.39 -26.11 53.44
C ASN A 434 -2.30 -25.58 54.56
N GLY A 435 -3.63 -25.59 54.37
CA GLY A 435 -4.61 -25.10 55.35
C GLY A 435 -5.07 -26.13 56.40
N ASP A 436 -4.90 -27.43 56.13
CA ASP A 436 -5.41 -28.52 56.96
C ASP A 436 -4.41 -29.08 58.00
N THR A 437 -3.36 -28.33 58.34
CA THR A 437 -2.44 -28.72 59.44
C THR A 437 -2.46 -27.68 60.55
N ALA A 438 -3.53 -27.68 61.35
CA ALA A 438 -3.57 -27.02 62.64
C ALA A 438 -4.02 -28.01 63.74
N LEU A 439 -3.09 -28.25 64.66
CA LEU A 439 -3.26 -28.68 66.05
C LEU A 439 -3.71 -30.11 66.33
N THR A 440 -2.73 -31.00 66.49
CA THR A 440 -2.63 -31.84 67.70
C THR A 440 -1.18 -31.92 68.17
N ASP A 441 -0.96 -31.47 69.41
CA ASP A 441 0.19 -31.83 70.24
C ASP A 441 0.18 -33.34 70.48
N ASP A 442 1.31 -34.04 70.29
CA ASP A 442 1.96 -34.71 71.42
C ASP A 442 3.34 -35.30 71.07
N SER A 443 4.06 -35.55 72.14
CA SER A 443 5.49 -35.75 72.31
C SER A 443 6.11 -37.10 71.85
N ASN A 444 7.40 -37.01 71.48
CA ASN A 444 8.48 -38.01 71.67
C ASN A 444 8.53 -39.31 70.82
N SER A 445 9.55 -39.45 69.96
CA SER A 445 10.60 -40.49 70.05
C SER A 445 11.49 -40.60 68.79
N LYS A 446 12.68 -41.17 69.01
CA LYS A 446 13.88 -41.29 68.17
C LYS A 446 13.80 -42.32 67.02
N LYS A 447 14.70 -42.11 66.02
CA LYS A 447 15.24 -43.03 64.99
C LYS A 447 14.20 -43.48 63.94
N ASP A 448 14.45 -43.47 62.63
CA ASP A 448 15.63 -43.91 61.87
C ASP A 448 15.73 -43.14 60.53
N LYS A 449 16.96 -42.83 60.10
CA LYS A 449 17.25 -42.23 58.80
C LYS A 449 17.61 -43.31 57.78
N THR A 450 16.61 -43.89 57.12
CA THR A 450 16.76 -44.53 55.81
C THR A 450 15.41 -44.74 55.14
N SER A 451 14.98 -43.79 54.30
CA SER A 451 14.06 -44.09 53.19
C SER A 451 14.13 -42.99 52.12
N LYS A 452 14.23 -43.46 50.88
CA LYS A 452 14.29 -42.67 49.64
C LYS A 452 13.10 -41.71 49.56
N LYS A 453 13.38 -40.44 49.30
CA LYS A 453 12.38 -39.49 48.76
C LYS A 453 12.08 -39.91 47.32
N ASP A 454 11.04 -40.72 47.15
CA ASP A 454 10.38 -40.86 45.86
C ASP A 454 9.81 -39.50 45.44
N LYS A 455 10.49 -38.85 44.50
CA LYS A 455 9.92 -37.76 43.71
C LYS A 455 8.74 -38.36 42.94
N LYS A 456 7.53 -38.22 43.49
CA LYS A 456 6.28 -38.51 42.78
C LYS A 456 6.27 -37.67 41.51
N LYS A 457 6.59 -38.29 40.37
CA LYS A 457 6.43 -37.72 39.03
C LYS A 457 4.97 -37.30 38.91
N THR A 458 4.72 -35.99 38.87
CA THR A 458 3.42 -35.42 38.53
C THR A 458 3.07 -35.87 37.11
N THR A 459 2.08 -36.73 36.98
CA THR A 459 1.44 -37.08 35.72
C THR A 459 0.84 -35.80 35.10
N PRO A 460 1.12 -35.47 33.83
CA PRO A 460 0.81 -34.15 33.27
C PRO A 460 -0.64 -33.98 32.79
N TYR A 461 -1.56 -34.89 33.13
CA TYR A 461 -2.94 -34.87 32.65
C TYR A 461 -3.91 -35.11 33.81
N ASP A 462 -4.36 -34.02 34.43
CA ASP A 462 -5.53 -34.04 35.32
C ASP A 462 -6.77 -33.87 34.43
N ALA A 463 -7.47 -34.98 34.17
CA ALA A 463 -8.68 -34.99 33.33
C ALA A 463 -9.80 -34.07 33.87
N ASN A 464 -9.72 -33.67 35.13
CA ASN A 464 -10.71 -32.81 35.79
C ASN A 464 -10.32 -31.33 35.82
N SER A 465 -9.19 -30.91 35.23
CA SER A 465 -8.82 -29.49 35.14
C SER A 465 -9.86 -28.67 34.33
N ALA A 466 -10.16 -27.45 34.77
CA ALA A 466 -11.01 -26.51 34.04
C ALA A 466 -10.38 -26.02 32.72
N ALA A 467 -9.07 -26.20 32.55
CA ALA A 467 -8.40 -25.93 31.29
C ALA A 467 -8.66 -27.00 30.20
N VAL A 468 -9.08 -28.21 30.58
CA VAL A 468 -9.39 -29.27 29.61
C VAL A 468 -10.72 -28.97 28.92
N GLY A 469 -10.69 -28.86 27.60
CA GLY A 469 -11.88 -28.56 26.78
C GLY A 469 -12.34 -27.09 26.86
N LEU A 470 -11.51 -26.20 27.40
CA LEU A 470 -11.74 -24.76 27.40
C LEU A 470 -11.86 -24.27 25.96
N ARG A 471 -12.89 -23.49 25.64
CA ARG A 471 -12.98 -22.76 24.38
C ARG A 471 -12.75 -21.28 24.59
N VAL A 472 -12.18 -20.60 23.61
CA VAL A 472 -12.09 -19.14 23.59
C VAL A 472 -13.22 -18.61 22.72
N PRO A 473 -14.01 -17.60 23.18
CA PRO A 473 -15.09 -17.02 22.40
C PRO A 473 -14.53 -16.03 21.39
N LEU A 474 -13.65 -16.48 20.49
CA LEU A 474 -13.05 -15.68 19.42
C LEU A 474 -12.98 -16.51 18.14
N THR A 475 -13.16 -15.84 17.01
CA THR A 475 -12.98 -16.39 15.67
C THR A 475 -11.70 -15.86 15.03
N SER A 476 -11.25 -16.48 13.94
CA SER A 476 -10.11 -15.95 13.16
C SER A 476 -10.41 -14.57 12.58
N ALA A 477 -11.68 -14.24 12.33
CA ALA A 477 -12.11 -12.91 11.89
C ALA A 477 -11.97 -11.86 13.01
N ASP A 478 -12.32 -12.21 14.25
CA ASP A 478 -12.11 -11.34 15.42
C ASP A 478 -10.62 -11.03 15.64
N VAL A 479 -9.77 -12.04 15.46
CA VAL A 479 -8.31 -11.88 15.53
C VAL A 479 -7.81 -10.99 14.40
N ALA A 480 -8.31 -11.18 13.18
CA ALA A 480 -7.97 -10.32 12.05
C ALA A 480 -8.35 -8.86 12.31
N PHE A 481 -9.56 -8.62 12.82
CA PHE A 481 -10.05 -7.30 13.16
C PHE A 481 -9.16 -6.62 14.22
N LEU A 482 -8.89 -7.31 15.33
CA LEU A 482 -8.02 -6.79 16.38
C LEU A 482 -6.63 -6.47 15.85
N VAL A 483 -5.98 -7.42 15.17
CA VAL A 483 -4.60 -7.24 14.71
C VAL A 483 -4.51 -6.18 13.62
N GLU A 484 -5.40 -6.17 12.63
CA GLU A 484 -5.29 -5.30 11.46
C GLU A 484 -5.93 -3.92 11.63
N GLU A 485 -7.09 -3.83 12.27
CA GLU A 485 -7.86 -2.59 12.34
C GLU A 485 -7.53 -1.82 13.62
N ILE A 486 -7.62 -2.49 14.77
CA ILE A 486 -7.33 -1.86 16.06
C ILE A 486 -5.82 -1.61 16.21
N TYR A 487 -5.01 -2.65 16.02
CA TYR A 487 -3.56 -2.60 16.27
C TYR A 487 -2.69 -2.39 15.01
N ARG A 488 -3.29 -2.25 13.82
CA ARG A 488 -2.59 -1.90 12.56
C ARG A 488 -1.40 -2.80 12.20
N GLY A 489 -1.48 -4.07 12.54
CA GLY A 489 -0.48 -5.10 12.26
C GLY A 489 0.82 -4.95 13.08
N ARG A 490 0.81 -4.20 14.18
CA ARG A 490 2.00 -3.87 14.98
C ARG A 490 1.79 -4.17 16.47
N SER A 491 2.88 -4.44 17.18
CA SER A 491 2.88 -4.47 18.64
C SER A 491 2.49 -3.10 19.21
N ALA A 492 1.54 -3.07 20.14
CA ALA A 492 1.16 -1.87 20.85
C ALA A 492 2.31 -1.32 21.74
N VAL A 493 3.24 -2.20 22.13
CA VAL A 493 4.40 -1.89 22.96
C VAL A 493 5.54 -1.35 22.09
N SER A 494 6.14 -2.18 21.25
CA SER A 494 7.34 -1.82 20.47
C SER A 494 7.08 -1.26 19.07
N GLY A 495 5.86 -1.35 18.54
CA GLY A 495 5.54 -0.95 17.16
C GLY A 495 6.07 -1.91 16.08
N LEU A 496 6.67 -3.05 16.49
CA LEU A 496 7.21 -4.06 15.59
C LEU A 496 6.08 -4.87 14.93
N PRO A 497 6.12 -5.12 13.61
CA PRO A 497 5.12 -5.91 12.89
C PRO A 497 5.45 -7.42 12.86
N THR A 498 6.54 -7.85 13.51
CA THR A 498 7.05 -9.23 13.41
C THR A 498 6.63 -10.09 14.60
N ARG A 499 6.16 -11.31 14.31
CA ARG A 499 5.75 -12.32 15.32
C ARG A 499 4.73 -11.77 16.34
N THR A 500 3.77 -10.98 15.87
CA THR A 500 2.69 -10.45 16.71
C THR A 500 1.74 -11.55 17.18
N THR A 501 1.15 -11.36 18.36
CA THR A 501 0.15 -12.22 18.98
C THR A 501 -0.74 -11.37 19.89
N LEU A 502 -1.87 -11.94 20.32
CA LEU A 502 -2.78 -11.31 21.26
C LEU A 502 -2.62 -11.99 22.63
N VAL A 503 -2.61 -11.20 23.68
CA VAL A 503 -2.58 -11.70 25.07
C VAL A 503 -3.52 -10.87 25.92
N ARG A 504 -4.11 -11.49 26.95
CA ARG A 504 -4.90 -10.80 27.96
C ARG A 504 -4.05 -9.74 28.65
N TRP A 505 -4.59 -8.54 28.79
CA TRP A 505 -3.90 -7.39 29.36
C TRP A 505 -3.94 -7.34 30.88
N GLN A 506 -5.07 -7.73 31.48
CA GLN A 506 -5.28 -7.70 32.92
C GLN A 506 -6.22 -8.84 33.35
N LEU A 507 -6.10 -9.25 34.61
CA LEU A 507 -7.05 -10.16 35.23
C LEU A 507 -8.38 -9.45 35.54
N PRO A 508 -9.53 -10.16 35.54
CA PRO A 508 -10.81 -9.58 35.92
C PRO A 508 -10.80 -9.05 37.37
N GLN A 509 -11.37 -7.87 37.59
CA GLN A 509 -11.38 -7.18 38.90
C GLN A 509 -12.20 -7.89 40.00
N ARG A 510 -12.90 -9.00 39.69
CA ARG A 510 -13.80 -9.71 40.62
C ARG A 510 -13.15 -10.78 41.50
N ALA A 511 -11.84 -10.98 41.44
CA ALA A 511 -11.20 -12.07 42.15
C ALA A 511 -10.48 -11.63 43.44
N GLN A 512 -11.12 -11.80 44.59
CA GLN A 512 -10.43 -11.83 45.89
C GLN A 512 -10.13 -13.30 46.23
N GLY A 513 -8.88 -13.73 46.09
CA GLY A 513 -8.43 -15.09 46.36
C GLY A 513 -8.27 -15.97 45.10
N ALA A 514 -7.44 -17.01 45.18
CA ALA A 514 -7.06 -17.83 44.01
C ALA A 514 -8.25 -18.60 43.41
N ASP A 515 -9.17 -19.10 44.25
CA ASP A 515 -10.37 -19.82 43.82
C ASP A 515 -11.33 -18.91 43.04
N GLY A 516 -11.45 -17.65 43.46
CA GLY A 516 -12.26 -16.64 42.75
C GLY A 516 -11.66 -16.22 41.40
N ILE A 517 -10.34 -16.38 41.19
CA ILE A 517 -9.70 -16.05 39.90
C ILE A 517 -10.17 -17.03 38.83
N VAL A 518 -10.13 -18.33 39.09
CA VAL A 518 -10.53 -19.35 38.10
C VAL A 518 -12.00 -19.19 37.70
N GLU A 519 -12.90 -18.94 38.65
CA GLU A 519 -14.31 -18.67 38.36
C GLU A 519 -14.52 -17.35 37.62
N SER A 520 -13.70 -16.33 37.88
CA SER A 520 -13.79 -15.05 37.16
C SER A 520 -13.36 -15.14 35.69
N LEU A 521 -12.49 -16.10 35.37
CA LEU A 521 -11.93 -16.34 34.04
C LEU A 521 -12.80 -17.22 33.15
N LEU A 522 -13.85 -17.85 33.70
CA LEU A 522 -14.63 -18.85 33.01
C LEU A 522 -16.12 -18.51 32.97
N ASP A 523 -16.74 -18.78 31.83
CA ASP A 523 -18.18 -18.91 31.65
C ASP A 523 -18.51 -20.38 31.39
N ARG A 524 -19.52 -20.88 32.11
CA ARG A 524 -20.00 -22.27 32.01
C ARG A 524 -21.36 -22.26 31.33
N VAL A 525 -21.42 -22.78 30.12
CA VAL A 525 -22.67 -22.85 29.36
C VAL A 525 -23.22 -24.28 29.48
N ARG A 526 -24.43 -24.40 30.00
CA ARG A 526 -25.20 -25.65 29.98
C ARG A 526 -26.22 -25.56 28.85
N PRO A 527 -26.41 -26.62 28.04
CA PRO A 527 -27.53 -26.68 27.13
C PRO A 527 -28.84 -26.54 27.92
N ALA A 528 -29.80 -25.74 27.42
CA ALA A 528 -31.11 -25.67 28.04
C ALA A 528 -31.83 -27.01 27.88
N ALA A 529 -32.55 -27.46 28.91
CA ALA A 529 -33.27 -28.74 28.87
C ALA A 529 -34.31 -28.83 27.73
N ALA A 530 -34.75 -27.68 27.20
CA ALA A 530 -35.69 -27.58 26.09
C ALA A 530 -35.07 -27.86 24.71
N ASP A 531 -33.74 -27.83 24.58
CA ASP A 531 -33.02 -28.00 23.29
C ASP A 531 -32.56 -29.46 23.08
N LEU A 532 -32.88 -30.36 24.01
CA LEU A 532 -32.55 -31.79 23.94
C LEU A 532 -33.74 -32.56 23.34
N GLU A 533 -33.68 -32.92 22.06
CA GLU A 533 -34.60 -33.91 21.48
C GLU A 533 -34.16 -35.33 21.87
N GLY A 534 -35.04 -36.05 22.58
CA GLY A 534 -34.89 -37.48 22.91
C GLY A 534 -34.05 -37.79 24.15
N ASP A 535 -33.74 -39.09 24.35
CA ASP A 535 -32.94 -39.66 25.45
C ASP A 535 -31.42 -39.37 25.30
N MET A 536 -31.09 -38.19 24.76
CA MET A 536 -29.70 -37.75 24.62
C MET A 536 -29.12 -37.46 26.01
N PRO A 537 -27.98 -38.06 26.38
CA PRO A 537 -27.36 -37.78 27.67
C PRO A 537 -27.06 -36.28 27.76
N LEU A 538 -27.37 -35.66 28.91
CA LEU A 538 -27.02 -34.28 29.23
C LEU A 538 -25.58 -34.01 28.77
N GLN A 539 -25.39 -33.22 27.72
CA GLN A 539 -24.06 -32.89 27.25
C GLN A 539 -23.28 -32.24 28.39
N ALA A 540 -22.02 -32.67 28.56
CA ALA A 540 -21.14 -32.12 29.58
C ALA A 540 -21.05 -30.58 29.46
N GLU A 541 -21.04 -29.90 30.60
CA GLU A 541 -20.94 -28.43 30.68
C GLU A 541 -19.79 -27.90 29.81
N GLN A 542 -20.09 -27.03 28.83
CA GLN A 542 -19.07 -26.43 27.97
C GLN A 542 -18.43 -25.26 28.72
N LYS A 543 -17.11 -25.36 28.90
CA LYS A 543 -16.29 -24.32 29.53
C LYS A 543 -15.81 -23.35 28.46
N THR A 544 -15.98 -22.06 28.70
CA THR A 544 -15.58 -20.98 27.80
C THR A 544 -14.78 -19.95 28.58
N ALA A 545 -13.70 -19.42 28.01
CA ALA A 545 -12.95 -18.33 28.63
C ALA A 545 -13.79 -17.06 28.61
N ARG A 546 -13.91 -16.36 29.74
CA ARG A 546 -14.54 -15.04 29.80
C ARG A 546 -13.56 -14.00 29.25
N LEU A 547 -13.65 -13.72 27.96
CA LEU A 547 -12.70 -12.90 27.22
C LEU A 547 -13.43 -12.02 26.20
N HIS A 548 -13.23 -10.71 26.28
CA HIS A 548 -13.72 -9.72 25.31
C HIS A 548 -12.57 -9.20 24.45
N LEU A 549 -12.88 -8.59 23.30
CA LEU A 549 -11.90 -7.98 22.41
C LEU A 549 -11.06 -6.91 23.13
N GLY A 550 -11.70 -6.10 23.99
CA GLY A 550 -11.03 -5.07 24.81
C GLY A 550 -10.10 -5.61 25.90
N ASP A 551 -10.14 -6.92 26.20
CA ASP A 551 -9.22 -7.56 27.15
C ASP A 551 -7.88 -7.91 26.49
N LEU A 552 -7.79 -7.86 25.16
CA LEU A 552 -6.62 -8.33 24.40
C LEU A 552 -5.77 -7.20 23.87
N VAL A 553 -4.46 -7.37 23.99
CA VAL A 553 -3.46 -6.45 23.46
C VAL A 553 -2.54 -7.16 22.49
N CYS A 554 -2.34 -6.54 21.31
CA CYS A 554 -1.40 -7.02 20.31
C CYS A 554 0.03 -6.68 20.72
N MET A 555 0.89 -7.68 20.82
CA MET A 555 2.30 -7.54 21.14
C MET A 555 3.14 -8.63 20.47
N THR A 556 4.46 -8.47 20.42
CA THR A 556 5.33 -9.56 19.92
C THR A 556 5.25 -10.78 20.84
N ARG A 557 5.54 -11.97 20.33
CA ARG A 557 5.46 -13.22 21.11
C ARG A 557 6.35 -13.18 22.37
N GLU A 558 7.51 -12.55 22.26
CA GLU A 558 8.46 -12.35 23.35
C GLU A 558 7.89 -11.39 24.42
N GLU A 559 7.29 -10.27 23.99
CA GLU A 559 6.60 -9.32 24.88
C GLU A 559 5.40 -9.98 25.58
N ALA A 560 4.60 -10.77 24.85
CA ALA A 560 3.43 -11.48 25.38
C ALA A 560 3.80 -12.45 26.50
N SER A 561 4.86 -13.23 26.30
CA SER A 561 5.34 -14.15 27.34
C SER A 561 5.79 -13.38 28.59
N ARG A 562 6.54 -12.28 28.40
CA ARG A 562 7.02 -11.45 29.51
C ARG A 562 5.87 -10.80 30.27
N HIS A 563 4.85 -10.31 29.56
CA HIS A 563 3.65 -9.74 30.14
C HIS A 563 2.89 -10.78 30.98
N GLN A 564 2.65 -11.96 30.41
CA GLN A 564 1.95 -13.05 31.10
C GLN A 564 2.66 -13.45 32.39
N ASP A 565 3.99 -13.62 32.36
CA ASP A 565 4.75 -14.03 33.53
C ASP A 565 4.79 -12.97 34.62
N GLN A 566 5.04 -11.71 34.28
CA GLN A 566 5.26 -10.64 35.27
C GLN A 566 3.97 -9.98 35.75
N ILE A 567 3.02 -9.74 34.85
CA ILE A 567 1.79 -9.03 35.17
C ILE A 567 0.72 -10.03 35.61
N LEU A 568 0.43 -11.04 34.79
CA LEU A 568 -0.70 -11.94 35.06
C LEU A 568 -0.37 -12.98 36.15
N PHE A 569 0.80 -13.63 36.10
CA PHE A 569 1.15 -14.67 37.08
C PHE A 569 1.76 -14.12 38.37
N GLN A 570 2.71 -13.18 38.28
CA GLN A 570 3.34 -12.57 39.46
C GLN A 570 2.53 -11.42 40.07
N GLY A 571 1.52 -10.89 39.38
CA GLY A 571 0.69 -9.80 39.88
C GLY A 571 1.43 -8.45 40.01
N ARG A 572 2.51 -8.23 39.25
CA ARG A 572 3.22 -6.94 39.27
C ARG A 572 2.33 -5.83 38.67
N PRO A 573 2.44 -4.58 39.15
CA PRO A 573 1.71 -3.47 38.56
C PRO A 573 2.19 -3.20 37.13
N LEU A 574 1.29 -2.77 36.25
CA LEU A 574 1.62 -2.46 34.85
C LEU A 574 2.74 -1.42 34.69
N SER A 575 2.78 -0.43 35.59
CA SER A 575 3.82 0.61 35.62
C SER A 575 5.22 0.07 35.92
N SER A 576 5.36 -1.18 36.37
CA SER A 576 6.67 -1.82 36.56
C SER A 576 7.30 -2.31 35.25
N LEU A 577 6.51 -2.50 34.20
CA LEU A 577 6.95 -3.05 32.92
C LEU A 577 6.80 -2.06 31.76
N TYR A 578 5.87 -1.12 31.84
CA TYR A 578 5.53 -0.18 30.77
C TYR A 578 5.61 1.27 31.24
N ASP A 579 6.04 2.16 30.33
CA ASP A 579 6.01 3.60 30.54
C ASP A 579 4.61 4.19 30.33
N GLU A 580 4.41 5.42 30.80
CA GLU A 580 3.11 6.09 30.76
C GLU A 580 2.58 6.29 29.33
N ALA A 581 3.48 6.58 28.39
CA ALA A 581 3.13 6.74 26.97
C ALA A 581 2.60 5.44 26.35
N THR A 582 3.21 4.30 26.67
CA THR A 582 2.74 2.99 26.20
C THR A 582 1.40 2.61 26.83
N LEU A 583 1.22 2.87 28.13
CA LEU A 583 -0.04 2.62 28.83
C LEU A 583 -1.19 3.42 28.22
N ALA A 584 -1.00 4.72 27.98
CA ALA A 584 -2.00 5.57 27.35
C ALA A 584 -2.37 5.09 25.94
N ARG A 585 -1.37 4.67 25.16
CA ARG A 585 -1.59 4.12 23.81
C ARG A 585 -2.38 2.83 23.84
N ILE A 586 -2.04 1.91 24.73
CA ILE A 586 -2.72 0.62 24.88
C ILE A 586 -4.16 0.85 25.32
N GLU A 587 -4.40 1.72 26.30
CA GLU A 587 -5.74 1.99 26.81
C GLU A 587 -6.65 2.62 25.74
N ALA A 588 -6.12 3.53 24.91
CA ALA A 588 -6.86 4.07 23.77
C ALA A 588 -7.30 2.97 22.78
N ARG A 589 -6.43 2.01 22.47
CA ARG A 589 -6.75 0.88 21.57
C ARG A 589 -7.73 -0.11 22.19
N ARG A 590 -7.62 -0.34 23.50
CA ARG A 590 -8.57 -1.21 24.23
C ARG A 590 -9.96 -0.60 24.28
N HIS A 591 -10.05 0.72 24.51
CA HIS A 591 -11.33 1.42 24.45
C HIS A 591 -11.93 1.35 23.04
N GLU A 592 -11.12 1.56 22.00
CA GLU A 592 -11.52 1.37 20.60
C GLU A 592 -12.10 -0.04 20.41
N ALA A 593 -11.37 -1.10 20.77
CA ALA A 593 -11.85 -2.48 20.65
C ALA A 593 -13.14 -2.78 21.46
N ALA A 594 -13.25 -2.23 22.68
CA ALA A 594 -14.43 -2.41 23.52
C ALA A 594 -15.67 -1.73 22.94
N GLU A 595 -15.53 -0.58 22.27
CA GLU A 595 -16.63 0.05 21.56
C GLU A 595 -17.15 -0.80 20.40
N TYR A 596 -16.29 -1.61 19.77
CA TYR A 596 -16.68 -2.50 18.69
C TYR A 596 -17.34 -3.80 19.15
N GLU A 597 -17.11 -4.23 20.40
CA GLU A 597 -17.74 -5.45 20.96
C GLU A 597 -19.27 -5.41 20.88
N LYS A 598 -19.89 -4.22 20.97
CA LYS A 598 -21.35 -4.08 20.88
C LYS A 598 -21.94 -4.36 19.49
N TYR A 599 -21.10 -4.38 18.46
CA TYR A 599 -21.48 -4.66 17.07
C TYR A 599 -21.12 -6.09 16.64
N ARG A 600 -20.42 -6.82 17.51
CA ARG A 600 -20.10 -8.23 17.39
C ARG A 600 -21.30 -9.06 17.86
#